data_AF-A0A2N2BYK0-F1
#
_entry.id   AF-A0A2N2BYK0-F1
#
_cell.length_a   1.000
_cell.length_b   1.000
_cell.length_c   1.000
_cell.angle_alpha   90.00
_cell.angle_beta   90.00
_cell.angle_gamma   90.00
#
_symmetry.space_group_name_H-M   'P 1'
#
loop_
_entity.id
_entity.type
_entity.pdbx_description
1 polymer ?
#
loop_
_entity_poly.entity_id
_entity_poly.type
_entity_poly.pdbx_seq_one_letter_code
_entity_poly.pdbx_strand_id
1 'polypeptide(L)'
;MKKILIYIIVFIIIALPFSGCGTGKNSDNVEDSILSEDLNSELIYDNTLLETAKQLLGADKLITDLFVGGLLTELVDVGEKTPYDPTPATGSEYEDFYVIEKLLSSTYSVSSGVVSEYLSFPRYGEKSISQVEGKTYFSYHYTEEFNGIHIDGIWLSDGRNENEKIISAGIYTVSMVFDGTVWLLEDSIYFRHLRGQSEPDSVIMFPTMNEGTAKRLAGNILAVEIFISDTKSSINDEEMVEFQQRTRDSFDLITERASSYGETLTIEYKQLFYKYNGNLSLSANEPYNFDFIIASTTYDYLDKYINDNINTEGYDGYIALLYIDKEGVSYSQPYSEGEADIFYAERCYIFNNTTELELTKNILALFGAESPTDEYLTGLMRSYYDNEIMLSDSLEDAVFGELTAYQLGLINKLDKQFFVFYKETEEEEISEEPKNNSNNNALIK
;
A
#
# COMPACT_ATOMS: atom_id res chain seq x y z
N MET A 1 55.70 -10.84 -15.37
CA MET A 1 56.89 -10.11 -14.89
C MET A 1 56.50 -9.29 -13.66
N LYS A 2 57.43 -9.07 -12.72
CA LYS A 2 57.44 -8.15 -11.54
C LYS A 2 56.09 -7.49 -11.10
N LYS A 3 55.57 -7.73 -9.88
CA LYS A 3 55.99 -7.18 -8.54
C LYS A 3 55.90 -5.64 -8.47
N ILE A 4 55.43 -4.94 -7.42
CA ILE A 4 54.98 -5.22 -6.02
C ILE A 4 54.34 -3.90 -5.48
N LEU A 5 53.35 -3.84 -4.57
CA LEU A 5 53.38 -3.52 -3.10
C LEU A 5 51.93 -3.04 -2.77
N ILE A 6 51.11 -3.55 -1.83
CA ILE A 6 51.19 -3.68 -0.35
C ILE A 6 51.20 -2.33 0.41
N TYR A 7 50.14 -2.01 1.16
CA TYR A 7 50.20 -1.95 2.62
C TYR A 7 48.80 -1.85 3.27
N ILE A 8 48.54 -2.75 4.20
CA ILE A 8 47.46 -2.72 5.20
C ILE A 8 48.04 -2.05 6.46
N ILE A 9 47.23 -1.35 7.26
CA ILE A 9 47.32 -1.37 8.73
C ILE A 9 46.00 -0.90 9.35
N VAL A 10 45.43 -1.78 10.19
CA VAL A 10 44.43 -1.49 11.21
C VAL A 10 45.18 -1.25 12.52
N PHE A 11 44.74 -0.32 13.39
CA PHE A 11 45.03 -0.46 14.82
C PHE A 11 44.02 0.26 15.74
N ILE A 12 43.46 -0.51 16.67
CA ILE A 12 42.75 -0.06 17.87
C ILE A 12 43.76 -0.12 19.02
N ILE A 13 43.94 0.95 19.81
CA ILE A 13 44.52 0.84 21.17
C ILE A 13 43.78 1.78 22.13
N ILE A 14 43.26 1.20 23.21
CA ILE A 14 42.82 1.86 24.44
C ILE A 14 44.03 1.95 25.38
N ALA A 15 44.24 3.08 26.07
CA ALA A 15 45.18 3.17 27.18
C ALA A 15 44.73 4.17 28.26
N LEU A 16 44.43 3.63 29.45
CA LEU A 16 44.28 4.37 30.71
C LEU A 16 45.66 4.70 31.31
N PRO A 17 45.84 5.81 32.03
CA PRO A 17 46.96 5.99 32.95
C PRO A 17 46.54 5.72 34.41
N PHE A 18 47.08 4.64 35.01
CA PHE A 18 47.08 4.45 36.47
C PHE A 18 48.29 5.14 37.13
N SER A 19 48.11 5.49 38.40
CA SER A 19 48.88 6.41 39.24
C SER A 19 50.36 6.11 39.54
N GLY A 20 51.11 7.17 39.89
CA GLY A 20 52.24 7.14 40.85
C GLY A 20 53.66 7.28 40.27
N CYS A 21 54.66 7.84 40.96
CA CYS A 21 54.66 8.48 42.29
C CYS A 21 55.96 9.30 42.54
N GLY A 22 55.87 10.39 43.32
CA GLY A 22 56.97 10.97 44.12
C GLY A 22 57.89 12.01 43.45
N THR A 23 58.41 13.03 44.16
CA THR A 23 58.19 13.51 45.55
C THR A 23 58.70 14.96 45.70
N GLY A 24 58.00 15.82 46.45
CA GLY A 24 58.46 17.17 46.80
C GLY A 24 57.60 17.86 47.88
N LYS A 25 58.05 17.83 49.13
CA LYS A 25 57.51 18.53 50.34
C LYS A 25 57.53 20.06 50.14
N ASN A 26 56.74 20.95 50.75
CA ASN A 26 55.83 21.01 51.94
C ASN A 26 54.91 22.28 51.74
N SER A 27 53.92 22.71 52.55
CA SER A 27 53.19 22.22 53.74
C SER A 27 51.99 23.14 54.09
N ASP A 28 50.96 22.56 54.72
CA ASP A 28 50.03 23.08 55.76
C ASP A 28 49.15 24.34 55.56
N ASN A 29 47.90 24.18 56.03
CA ASN A 29 46.79 25.15 56.27
C ASN A 29 46.09 25.71 55.00
N VAL A 30 44.81 25.45 54.70
CA VAL A 30 43.54 25.35 55.47
C VAL A 30 42.98 26.70 55.91
N GLU A 31 41.83 27.06 55.32
CA GLU A 31 40.91 28.18 55.61
C GLU A 31 41.53 29.59 55.44
N ASP A 32 40.84 30.59 54.86
CA ASP A 32 39.39 30.84 54.84
C ASP A 32 38.98 31.76 53.64
N SER A 33 37.69 32.13 53.56
CA SER A 33 37.11 33.22 52.73
C SER A 33 36.77 32.93 51.25
N ILE A 34 35.64 32.25 51.07
CA ILE A 34 34.44 32.81 50.40
C ILE A 34 34.70 33.86 49.30
N LEU A 35 34.57 33.44 48.04
CA LEU A 35 34.00 34.25 46.96
C LEU A 35 32.93 33.42 46.25
N SER A 36 31.72 33.46 46.81
CA SER A 36 30.50 32.97 46.18
C SER A 36 29.95 34.06 45.24
N GLU A 37 30.44 34.09 44.01
CA GLU A 37 29.82 34.87 42.92
C GLU A 37 29.39 33.91 41.80
N ASP A 38 28.09 33.97 41.50
CA ASP A 38 27.41 33.53 40.29
C ASP A 38 27.67 32.12 39.72
N LEU A 39 27.03 31.14 40.35
CA LEU A 39 26.66 29.84 39.75
C LEU A 39 25.14 29.69 39.49
N ASN A 40 24.40 30.81 39.50
CA ASN A 40 22.92 30.85 39.42
C ASN A 40 22.36 31.58 38.18
N SER A 41 23.21 31.98 37.22
CA SER A 41 22.79 32.70 36.01
C SER A 41 22.47 31.81 34.80
N GLU A 42 22.80 30.51 34.84
CA GLU A 42 22.65 29.57 33.70
C GLU A 42 21.33 28.77 33.68
N LEU A 43 20.44 28.96 34.66
CA LEU A 43 19.17 28.20 34.79
C LEU A 43 17.89 29.05 34.67
N ILE A 44 18.04 30.32 34.25
CA ILE A 44 16.92 31.25 33.97
C ILE A 44 16.75 31.45 32.45
N TYR A 45 17.47 30.69 31.63
CA TYR A 45 17.16 30.59 30.20
C TYR A 45 15.88 29.76 29.99
N ASP A 46 14.88 30.45 29.42
CA ASP A 46 13.94 29.89 28.44
C ASP A 46 12.69 29.10 28.84
N ASN A 47 12.18 29.25 30.07
CA ASN A 47 10.82 28.79 30.40
C ASN A 47 9.74 29.33 29.44
N THR A 48 9.93 30.53 28.87
CA THR A 48 8.97 31.12 27.92
C THR A 48 8.97 30.40 26.57
N LEU A 49 10.13 30.13 25.96
CA LEU A 49 10.15 29.40 24.69
C LEU A 49 9.84 27.91 24.89
N LEU A 50 10.10 27.33 26.07
CA LEU A 50 9.63 25.98 26.40
C LEU A 50 8.10 25.88 26.37
N GLU A 51 7.40 26.84 26.98
CA GLU A 51 5.94 26.88 26.93
C GLU A 51 5.41 27.22 25.51
N THR A 52 6.11 28.08 24.74
CA THR A 52 5.79 28.29 23.31
C THR A 52 5.95 27.01 22.50
N ALA A 53 7.02 26.24 22.71
CA ALA A 53 7.24 24.95 22.04
C ALA A 53 6.15 23.92 22.39
N LYS A 54 5.72 23.86 23.65
CA LYS A 54 4.57 23.02 24.05
C LYS A 54 3.27 23.45 23.39
N GLN A 55 3.01 24.76 23.29
CA GLN A 55 1.82 25.28 22.61
C GLN A 55 1.81 24.94 21.12
N LEU A 56 2.96 25.10 20.45
CA LEU A 56 3.13 24.71 19.05
C LEU A 56 2.94 23.20 18.83
N LEU A 57 3.52 22.35 19.68
CA LEU A 57 3.31 20.90 19.59
C LEU A 57 1.88 20.46 19.96
N GLY A 58 1.21 21.18 20.86
CA GLY A 58 -0.22 20.99 21.13
C GLY A 58 -1.08 21.33 19.91
N ALA A 59 -0.72 22.37 19.16
CA ALA A 59 -1.38 22.74 17.92
C ALA A 59 -1.08 21.77 16.77
N ASP A 60 0.17 21.30 16.62
CA ASP A 60 0.56 20.21 15.69
C ASP A 60 -0.26 18.94 15.95
N LYS A 61 -0.45 18.55 17.22
CA LYS A 61 -1.34 17.43 17.56
C LYS A 61 -2.78 17.70 17.15
N LEU A 62 -3.35 18.87 17.48
CA LEU A 62 -4.74 19.20 17.10
C LEU A 62 -4.94 19.22 15.57
N ILE A 63 -3.97 19.74 14.82
CA ILE A 63 -4.01 19.71 13.34
C ILE A 63 -3.93 18.26 12.83
N THR A 64 -3.10 17.42 13.44
CA THR A 64 -3.05 15.99 13.12
C THR A 64 -4.37 15.29 13.44
N ASP A 65 -4.98 15.56 14.59
CA ASP A 65 -6.29 15.01 14.98
C ASP A 65 -7.39 15.43 13.99
N LEU A 66 -7.34 16.68 13.49
CA LEU A 66 -8.26 17.21 12.48
C LEU A 66 -8.10 16.56 11.10
N PHE A 67 -6.88 16.49 10.56
CA PHE A 67 -6.62 16.04 9.18
C PHE A 67 -6.41 14.52 9.03
N VAL A 68 -5.98 13.84 10.09
CA VAL A 68 -5.56 12.42 10.07
C VAL A 68 -6.36 11.59 11.05
N GLY A 69 -6.55 12.10 12.28
CA GLY A 69 -7.29 11.42 13.35
C GLY A 69 -8.82 11.44 13.18
N GLY A 70 -9.35 12.20 12.20
CA GLY A 70 -10.78 12.24 11.90
C GLY A 70 -11.65 13.01 12.90
N LEU A 71 -11.09 13.93 13.71
CA LEU A 71 -11.80 14.65 14.78
C LEU A 71 -13.14 15.28 14.35
N LEU A 72 -13.26 15.75 13.09
CA LEU A 72 -14.52 16.31 12.59
C LEU A 72 -15.68 15.30 12.54
N THR A 73 -15.40 14.00 12.46
CA THR A 73 -16.41 12.92 12.55
C THR A 73 -17.02 12.79 13.95
N GLU A 74 -16.27 13.15 14.99
CA GLU A 74 -16.77 13.16 16.37
C GLU A 74 -17.61 14.41 16.67
N LEU A 75 -17.34 15.49 15.94
CA LEU A 75 -17.96 16.81 16.15
C LEU A 75 -19.21 17.05 15.28
N VAL A 76 -19.41 16.26 14.22
CA VAL A 76 -20.45 16.46 13.21
C VAL A 76 -21.15 15.14 12.92
N ASP A 77 -22.48 15.14 12.92
CA ASP A 77 -23.27 13.94 12.59
C ASP A 77 -23.04 13.50 11.13
N VAL A 78 -22.53 12.29 10.95
CA VAL A 78 -22.25 11.64 9.66
C VAL A 78 -23.12 10.40 9.39
N GLY A 79 -24.13 10.12 10.23
CA GLY A 79 -24.84 8.83 10.24
C GLY A 79 -25.61 8.44 8.97
N GLU A 80 -25.94 9.41 8.10
CA GLU A 80 -26.60 9.18 6.80
C GLU A 80 -25.68 9.55 5.60
N LYS A 81 -24.39 9.78 5.84
CA LYS A 81 -23.45 10.27 4.82
C LYS A 81 -22.50 9.17 4.34
N THR A 82 -21.95 9.38 3.15
CA THR A 82 -20.97 8.52 2.49
C THR A 82 -19.54 8.99 2.79
N PRO A 83 -18.65 8.15 3.36
CA PRO A 83 -17.27 8.50 3.74
C PRO A 83 -16.37 9.15 2.67
N TYR A 84 -16.67 8.93 1.39
CA TYR A 84 -15.96 9.51 0.24
C TYR A 84 -16.59 10.82 -0.29
N ASP A 85 -17.79 11.20 0.14
CA ASP A 85 -18.42 12.46 -0.26
C ASP A 85 -18.10 13.57 0.76
N PRO A 86 -17.48 14.70 0.34
CA PRO A 86 -17.10 15.76 1.26
C PRO A 86 -18.27 16.32 2.07
N THR A 87 -18.14 16.23 3.39
CA THR A 87 -19.16 16.61 4.36
C THR A 87 -18.91 18.01 4.93
N PRO A 88 -19.89 18.93 4.95
CA PRO A 88 -19.70 20.24 5.56
C PRO A 88 -19.57 20.13 7.09
N ALA A 89 -18.62 20.86 7.68
CA ALA A 89 -18.35 20.88 9.12
C ALA A 89 -19.38 21.70 9.94
N THR A 90 -20.64 21.72 9.51
CA THR A 90 -21.72 22.58 10.04
C THR A 90 -21.97 22.32 11.53
N GLY A 91 -22.04 23.40 12.31
CA GLY A 91 -22.29 23.34 13.76
C GLY A 91 -21.06 23.03 14.61
N SER A 92 -19.89 22.78 14.01
CA SER A 92 -18.61 22.70 14.72
C SER A 92 -17.93 24.07 14.85
N GLU A 93 -16.92 24.18 15.72
CA GLU A 93 -16.07 25.38 15.79
C GLU A 93 -15.20 25.60 14.53
N TYR A 94 -15.11 24.59 13.66
CA TYR A 94 -14.33 24.59 12.43
C TYR A 94 -15.18 24.86 11.17
N GLU A 95 -16.46 25.23 11.30
CA GLU A 95 -17.37 25.44 10.15
C GLU A 95 -16.83 26.48 9.14
N ASP A 96 -16.21 27.56 9.61
CA ASP A 96 -15.53 28.56 8.78
C ASP A 96 -14.07 28.17 8.56
N PHE A 97 -13.65 27.99 7.30
CA PHE A 97 -12.31 27.49 6.96
C PHE A 97 -11.18 28.41 7.43
N TYR A 98 -11.47 29.70 7.65
CA TYR A 98 -10.54 30.65 8.27
C TYR A 98 -10.03 30.19 9.65
N VAL A 99 -10.80 29.38 10.39
CA VAL A 99 -10.35 28.81 11.68
C VAL A 99 -9.21 27.81 11.46
N ILE A 100 -9.35 26.93 10.45
CA ILE A 100 -8.33 25.96 10.05
C ILE A 100 -7.09 26.68 9.47
N GLU A 101 -7.30 27.63 8.56
CA GLU A 101 -6.22 28.45 7.97
C GLU A 101 -5.41 29.19 9.05
N LYS A 102 -6.11 29.79 10.03
CA LYS A 102 -5.46 30.47 11.15
C LYS A 102 -4.69 29.51 12.04
N LEU A 103 -5.25 28.34 12.36
CA LEU A 103 -4.57 27.32 13.16
C LEU A 103 -3.28 26.83 12.47
N LEU A 104 -3.34 26.51 11.18
CA LEU A 104 -2.19 26.13 10.36
C LEU A 104 -1.12 27.24 10.32
N SER A 105 -1.51 28.47 9.99
CA SER A 105 -0.58 29.61 9.83
C SER A 105 -0.02 30.17 11.15
N SER A 106 -0.66 29.90 12.29
CA SER A 106 -0.10 30.20 13.62
C SER A 106 0.76 29.07 14.20
N THR A 107 0.83 27.91 13.52
CA THR A 107 1.60 26.74 13.97
C THR A 107 2.84 26.53 13.13
N TYR A 108 2.74 26.64 11.80
CA TYR A 108 3.82 26.33 10.85
C TYR A 108 4.30 27.56 10.11
N SER A 109 5.60 27.60 9.80
CA SER A 109 6.15 28.63 8.92
C SER A 109 5.68 28.43 7.47
N VAL A 110 5.60 29.52 6.71
CA VAL A 110 5.30 29.45 5.27
C VAL A 110 6.40 28.69 4.50
N SER A 111 7.64 28.71 4.97
CA SER A 111 8.78 28.00 4.37
C SER A 111 8.79 26.50 4.62
N SER A 112 8.07 26.01 5.63
CA SER A 112 8.05 24.58 6.02
C SER A 112 7.45 23.65 4.95
N GLY A 113 6.50 24.15 4.14
CA GLY A 113 5.69 23.33 3.24
C GLY A 113 4.58 22.50 3.92
N VAL A 114 4.63 22.32 5.24
CA VAL A 114 3.71 21.46 6.03
C VAL A 114 2.24 21.85 5.85
N VAL A 115 1.95 23.15 5.73
CA VAL A 115 0.58 23.65 5.47
C VAL A 115 0.04 23.08 4.15
N SER A 116 0.88 23.02 3.11
CA SER A 116 0.49 22.43 1.83
C SER A 116 0.38 20.92 1.90
N GLU A 117 1.22 20.24 2.70
CA GLU A 117 1.12 18.79 2.92
C GLU A 117 -0.23 18.41 3.54
N TYR A 118 -0.63 19.06 4.65
CA TYR A 118 -1.95 18.85 5.27
C TYR A 118 -3.12 19.14 4.32
N LEU A 119 -3.09 20.29 3.63
CA LEU A 119 -4.15 20.65 2.66
C LEU A 119 -4.18 19.74 1.41
N SER A 120 -3.16 18.91 1.22
CA SER A 120 -3.09 17.91 0.14
C SER A 120 -3.35 16.47 0.59
N PHE A 121 -3.55 16.24 1.89
CA PHE A 121 -3.74 14.92 2.49
C PHE A 121 -5.21 14.43 2.37
N PRO A 122 -5.47 13.12 2.14
CA PRO A 122 -4.49 12.07 1.85
C PRO A 122 -3.96 12.16 0.41
N ARG A 123 -2.93 11.37 0.09
CA ARG A 123 -2.22 11.46 -1.21
C ARG A 123 -3.14 11.24 -2.41
N TYR A 124 -4.15 10.38 -2.26
CA TYR A 124 -5.11 10.02 -3.30
C TYR A 124 -6.53 10.39 -2.89
N GLY A 125 -7.40 10.62 -3.86
CA GLY A 125 -8.79 11.00 -3.64
C GLY A 125 -9.05 12.25 -2.81
N GLU A 126 -10.25 12.29 -2.23
CA GLU A 126 -10.86 13.46 -1.59
C GLU A 126 -10.16 13.88 -0.31
N LYS A 127 -9.79 15.17 -0.25
CA LYS A 127 -8.94 15.72 0.82
C LYS A 127 -9.65 15.69 2.17
N SER A 128 -8.92 15.26 3.20
CA SER A 128 -9.45 15.12 4.57
C SER A 128 -10.13 16.39 5.04
N ILE A 129 -9.57 17.57 4.69
CA ILE A 129 -10.22 18.86 4.87
C ILE A 129 -10.00 19.73 3.63
N SER A 130 -11.08 20.32 3.12
CA SER A 130 -11.08 21.22 1.96
C SER A 130 -11.92 22.48 2.20
N GLN A 131 -11.72 23.50 1.35
CA GLN A 131 -12.45 24.76 1.39
C GLN A 131 -13.43 24.86 0.22
N VAL A 132 -14.71 25.10 0.52
CA VAL A 132 -15.73 25.40 -0.49
C VAL A 132 -16.48 26.67 -0.06
N GLU A 133 -16.44 27.71 -0.90
CA GLU A 133 -17.06 29.03 -0.64
C GLU A 133 -16.71 29.66 0.73
N GLY A 134 -15.53 29.34 1.28
CA GLY A 134 -15.07 29.82 2.59
C GLY A 134 -15.46 28.92 3.77
N LYS A 135 -16.28 27.89 3.54
CA LYS A 135 -16.67 26.88 4.52
C LYS A 135 -15.78 25.64 4.46
N THR A 136 -15.68 24.96 5.60
CA THR A 136 -14.89 23.73 5.76
C THR A 136 -15.73 22.51 5.37
N TYR A 137 -15.17 21.68 4.51
CA TYR A 137 -15.67 20.35 4.17
C TYR A 137 -14.62 19.30 4.54
N PHE A 138 -15.04 18.08 4.86
CA PHE A 138 -14.13 17.01 5.27
C PHE A 138 -14.56 15.63 4.71
N SER A 139 -13.60 14.79 4.39
CA SER A 139 -13.79 13.37 4.08
C SER A 139 -13.40 12.51 5.30
N TYR A 140 -13.89 11.25 5.37
CA TYR A 140 -13.72 10.43 6.58
C TYR A 140 -13.64 8.92 6.34
N HIS A 141 -13.28 8.52 5.12
CA HIS A 141 -13.07 7.11 4.74
C HIS A 141 -11.73 6.53 5.21
N TYR A 142 -10.73 7.37 5.46
CA TYR A 142 -9.41 6.96 5.91
C TYR A 142 -8.97 7.77 7.13
N THR A 143 -8.61 7.08 8.20
CA THR A 143 -7.93 7.62 9.37
C THR A 143 -6.71 6.75 9.64
N GLU A 144 -5.57 7.37 9.86
CA GLU A 144 -4.37 6.65 10.28
C GLU A 144 -4.23 6.71 11.81
N GLU A 145 -4.00 5.56 12.45
CA GLU A 145 -3.74 5.52 13.89
C GLU A 145 -2.39 6.17 14.24
N PHE A 146 -2.44 7.45 14.61
CA PHE A 146 -1.28 8.19 15.11
C PHE A 146 -1.52 8.75 16.51
N ASN A 147 -0.85 8.16 17.50
CA ASN A 147 -1.03 8.48 18.92
C ASN A 147 -0.32 9.77 19.40
N GLY A 148 0.36 10.50 18.50
CA GLY A 148 1.09 11.72 18.85
C GLY A 148 2.33 11.50 19.73
N ILE A 149 2.68 12.53 20.50
CA ILE A 149 3.84 12.56 21.40
C ILE A 149 3.47 13.15 22.77
N HIS A 150 4.19 12.77 23.81
CA HIS A 150 4.06 13.38 25.14
C HIS A 150 4.79 14.73 25.20
N ILE A 151 4.04 15.83 25.12
CA ILE A 151 4.57 17.21 25.10
C ILE A 151 5.15 17.70 26.44
N ASP A 152 4.86 17.03 27.55
CA ASP A 152 5.38 17.41 28.87
C ASP A 152 6.87 17.09 29.07
N GLY A 153 7.42 16.17 28.26
CA GLY A 153 8.80 15.66 28.38
C GLY A 153 9.79 16.22 27.35
N ILE A 154 9.46 17.35 26.70
CA ILE A 154 10.28 17.91 25.62
C ILE A 154 11.51 18.69 26.13
N TRP A 155 12.53 18.78 25.28
CA TRP A 155 13.76 19.52 25.54
C TRP A 155 14.03 20.51 24.40
N LEU A 156 14.59 21.67 24.75
CA LEU A 156 15.05 22.66 23.78
C LEU A 156 16.58 22.71 23.72
N SER A 157 17.12 22.87 22.51
CA SER A 157 18.50 23.30 22.29
C SER A 157 18.58 24.37 21.20
N ASP A 158 19.71 25.08 21.13
CA ASP A 158 19.96 26.04 20.06
C ASP A 158 20.05 25.36 18.68
N GLY A 159 19.50 26.03 17.66
CA GLY A 159 19.64 25.66 16.25
C GLY A 159 20.88 26.28 15.60
N ARG A 160 20.80 26.56 14.29
CA ARG A 160 21.92 27.12 13.51
C ARG A 160 22.20 28.59 13.82
N ASN A 161 21.24 29.30 14.42
CA ASN A 161 21.32 30.72 14.77
C ASN A 161 20.30 31.06 15.87
N GLU A 162 20.29 32.31 16.34
CA GLU A 162 19.43 32.78 17.44
C GLU A 162 17.91 32.66 17.15
N ASN A 163 17.50 32.70 15.88
CA ASN A 163 16.11 32.57 15.43
C ASN A 163 15.71 31.13 15.11
N GLU A 164 16.49 30.12 15.53
CA GLU A 164 16.14 28.70 15.41
C GLU A 164 16.38 27.99 16.75
N LYS A 165 15.38 27.24 17.21
CA LYS A 165 15.50 26.28 18.32
C LYS A 165 15.14 24.88 17.82
N ILE A 166 15.77 23.89 18.40
CA ILE A 166 15.49 22.48 18.14
C ILE A 166 14.67 21.93 19.30
N ILE A 167 13.50 21.37 19.00
CA ILE A 167 12.64 20.69 19.95
C ILE A 167 12.89 19.19 19.83
N SER A 168 13.28 18.55 20.93
CA SER A 168 13.41 17.09 21.03
C SER A 168 12.25 16.53 21.84
N ALA A 169 11.47 15.65 21.22
CA ALA A 169 10.23 15.10 21.76
C ALA A 169 10.18 13.58 21.57
N GLY A 170 10.62 12.84 22.58
CA GLY A 170 10.79 11.39 22.49
C GLY A 170 11.85 11.02 21.46
N ILE A 171 11.46 10.29 20.41
CA ILE A 171 12.33 9.92 19.28
C ILE A 171 12.36 10.98 18.16
N TYR A 172 11.49 11.98 18.21
CA TYR A 172 11.36 12.99 17.16
C TYR A 172 12.14 14.25 17.49
N THR A 173 12.62 14.91 16.44
CA THR A 173 13.29 16.20 16.52
C THR A 173 12.74 17.11 15.41
N VAL A 174 12.25 18.29 15.80
CA VAL A 174 11.72 19.31 14.89
C VAL A 174 12.33 20.68 15.22
N SER A 175 12.55 21.52 14.21
CA SER A 175 12.94 22.91 14.43
C SER A 175 11.70 23.77 14.67
N MET A 176 11.83 24.78 15.54
CA MET A 176 10.99 25.97 15.51
C MET A 176 11.86 27.19 15.15
N VAL A 177 11.30 28.10 14.36
CA VAL A 177 11.97 29.32 13.90
C VAL A 177 11.19 30.57 14.28
N PHE A 178 11.90 31.67 14.49
CA PHE A 178 11.31 32.98 14.69
C PHE A 178 11.21 33.72 13.35
N ASP A 179 9.99 34.07 12.93
CA ASP A 179 9.75 34.74 11.63
C ASP A 179 9.99 36.27 11.67
N GLY A 180 10.35 36.81 12.84
CA GLY A 180 10.44 38.24 13.15
C GLY A 180 9.31 38.76 14.04
N THR A 181 8.24 37.98 14.23
CA THR A 181 7.07 38.30 15.06
C THR A 181 6.71 37.18 16.04
N VAL A 182 6.70 35.92 15.58
CA VAL A 182 6.29 34.74 16.34
C VAL A 182 7.23 33.55 16.08
N TRP A 183 7.20 32.56 16.98
CA TRP A 183 7.83 31.26 16.76
C TRP A 183 6.85 30.31 16.09
N LEU A 184 7.32 29.57 15.08
CA LEU A 184 6.55 28.63 14.27
C LEU A 184 7.37 27.35 14.05
N LEU A 185 6.70 26.21 13.87
CA LEU A 185 7.34 24.95 13.51
C LEU A 185 7.78 24.92 12.03
N GLU A 186 8.93 24.30 11.78
CA GLU A 186 9.43 24.02 10.42
C GLU A 186 9.02 22.62 9.91
N ASP A 187 8.40 21.79 10.75
CA ASP A 187 7.90 20.46 10.37
C ASP A 187 6.79 19.99 11.32
N SER A 188 5.98 19.02 10.88
CA SER A 188 5.02 18.32 11.75
C SER A 188 5.61 17.04 12.33
N ILE A 189 5.19 16.66 13.54
CA ILE A 189 5.57 15.37 14.12
C ILE A 189 4.96 14.20 13.32
N TYR A 190 3.76 14.36 12.76
CA TYR A 190 3.14 13.34 11.90
C TYR A 190 3.92 13.09 10.61
N PHE A 191 4.24 14.15 9.86
CA PHE A 191 5.05 13.99 8.64
C PHE A 191 6.50 13.57 8.93
N ARG A 192 7.06 13.92 10.11
CA ARG A 192 8.32 13.33 10.60
C ARG A 192 8.21 11.84 10.87
N HIS A 193 7.09 11.39 11.43
CA HIS A 193 6.81 9.98 11.65
C HIS A 193 6.73 9.22 10.33
N LEU A 194 5.88 9.65 9.40
CA LEU A 194 5.76 9.03 8.07
C LEU A 194 7.10 8.96 7.33
N ARG A 195 7.82 10.08 7.20
CA ARG A 195 9.15 10.10 6.53
C ARG A 195 10.24 9.33 7.30
N GLY A 196 10.03 9.08 8.59
CA GLY A 196 10.93 8.34 9.47
C GLY A 196 10.68 6.83 9.50
N GLN A 197 9.51 6.37 9.02
CA GLN A 197 9.26 4.95 8.86
C GLN A 197 10.04 4.41 7.66
N SER A 198 11.02 3.55 7.92
CA SER A 198 11.45 2.57 6.93
C SER A 198 10.37 1.49 6.85
N GLU A 199 9.25 1.80 6.19
CA GLU A 199 8.15 0.85 6.07
C GLU A 199 8.67 -0.44 5.41
N PRO A 200 8.40 -1.61 6.00
CA PRO A 200 8.65 -2.89 5.33
C PRO A 200 7.74 -3.02 4.09
N ASP A 201 7.93 -4.08 3.32
CA ASP A 201 6.92 -4.48 2.32
C ASP A 201 5.60 -4.79 3.05
N SER A 202 4.47 -4.50 2.39
CA SER A 202 3.14 -4.71 2.99
C SER A 202 2.90 -6.20 3.25
N VAL A 203 2.29 -6.50 4.41
CA VAL A 203 2.07 -7.89 4.86
C VAL A 203 0.72 -8.44 4.36
N ILE A 204 -0.16 -7.58 3.84
CA ILE A 204 -1.48 -7.97 3.33
C ILE A 204 -1.32 -8.69 1.99
N MET A 205 -1.76 -9.94 1.93
CA MET A 205 -1.84 -10.73 0.71
C MET A 205 -3.31 -10.94 0.33
N PHE A 206 -3.70 -10.45 -0.85
CA PHE A 206 -5.04 -10.71 -1.39
C PHE A 206 -5.15 -12.18 -1.85
N PRO A 207 -6.34 -12.83 -1.80
CA PRO A 207 -6.46 -14.29 -1.96
C PRO A 207 -5.91 -14.88 -3.27
N THR A 208 -5.84 -14.06 -4.31
CA THR A 208 -5.41 -14.41 -5.68
C THR A 208 -4.05 -13.82 -6.06
N MET A 209 -3.37 -13.12 -5.14
CA MET A 209 -2.10 -12.40 -5.39
C MET A 209 -0.88 -13.29 -5.14
N ASN A 210 0.11 -13.28 -6.04
CA ASN A 210 1.35 -14.07 -5.93
C ASN A 210 1.15 -15.61 -5.94
N GLU A 211 -0.01 -16.04 -6.41
CA GLU A 211 -0.41 -17.45 -6.47
C GLU A 211 -0.14 -18.11 -7.85
N GLY A 212 -0.25 -19.45 -7.87
CA GLY A 212 -0.28 -20.24 -9.11
C GLY A 212 0.91 -20.08 -10.05
N THR A 213 0.63 -19.98 -11.35
CA THR A 213 1.59 -19.76 -12.44
C THR A 213 1.66 -18.29 -12.89
N ALA A 214 0.76 -17.42 -12.42
CA ALA A 214 0.63 -16.02 -12.78
C ALA A 214 0.92 -15.08 -11.59
N LYS A 215 2.00 -15.36 -10.86
CA LYS A 215 2.32 -14.71 -9.57
C LYS A 215 2.47 -13.19 -9.59
N ARG A 216 3.13 -12.67 -10.63
CA ARG A 216 3.52 -11.25 -10.71
C ARG A 216 3.56 -10.80 -12.15
N LEU A 217 3.09 -9.59 -12.41
CA LEU A 217 3.10 -8.99 -13.75
C LEU A 217 4.46 -8.35 -14.09
N ALA A 218 5.55 -9.13 -13.96
CA ALA A 218 6.91 -8.69 -14.18
C ALA A 218 7.80 -9.82 -14.74
N GLY A 219 8.90 -9.46 -15.38
CA GLY A 219 9.84 -10.42 -15.95
C GLY A 219 9.41 -10.93 -17.33
N ASN A 220 9.74 -12.19 -17.61
CA ASN A 220 9.44 -12.87 -18.86
C ASN A 220 8.24 -13.81 -18.68
N ILE A 221 7.09 -13.44 -19.23
CA ILE A 221 5.82 -14.18 -19.09
C ILE A 221 5.45 -14.85 -20.40
N LEU A 222 5.01 -16.10 -20.32
CA LEU A 222 4.50 -16.86 -21.46
C LEU A 222 2.97 -16.79 -21.55
N ALA A 223 2.44 -16.24 -22.64
CA ALA A 223 1.02 -16.32 -22.98
C ALA A 223 0.77 -17.55 -23.87
N VAL A 224 0.01 -18.52 -23.36
CA VAL A 224 -0.36 -19.74 -24.09
C VAL A 224 -1.74 -19.57 -24.71
N GLU A 225 -1.77 -19.25 -26.00
CA GLU A 225 -2.98 -19.12 -26.81
C GLU A 225 -3.53 -20.52 -27.16
N ILE A 226 -4.64 -20.92 -26.55
CA ILE A 226 -5.28 -22.23 -26.77
C ILE A 226 -6.54 -22.03 -27.61
N PHE A 227 -6.47 -22.38 -28.89
CA PHE A 227 -7.60 -22.31 -29.81
C PHE A 227 -8.45 -23.58 -29.68
N ILE A 228 -9.68 -23.45 -29.17
CA ILE A 228 -10.56 -24.57 -28.88
C ILE A 228 -11.64 -24.68 -29.96
N SER A 229 -11.75 -25.88 -30.55
CA SER A 229 -12.82 -26.25 -31.48
C SER A 229 -13.65 -27.41 -30.92
N ASP A 230 -14.95 -27.43 -31.22
CA ASP A 230 -15.86 -28.49 -30.79
C ASP A 230 -16.76 -28.98 -31.95
N THR A 231 -17.88 -29.65 -31.66
CA THR A 231 -18.83 -30.11 -32.69
C THR A 231 -19.71 -29.00 -33.30
N LYS A 232 -19.65 -27.77 -32.80
CA LYS A 232 -20.48 -26.62 -33.20
C LYS A 232 -19.69 -25.34 -33.50
N SER A 233 -18.46 -25.22 -33.02
CA SER A 233 -17.56 -24.08 -33.25
C SER A 233 -16.20 -24.54 -33.78
N SER A 234 -15.62 -23.77 -34.69
CA SER A 234 -14.28 -24.05 -35.23
C SER A 234 -13.62 -22.77 -35.69
N ILE A 235 -12.51 -22.42 -35.07
CA ILE A 235 -11.80 -21.17 -35.32
C ILE A 235 -11.08 -21.25 -36.67
N ASN A 236 -11.25 -20.21 -37.49
CA ASN A 236 -10.58 -20.06 -38.78
C ASN A 236 -9.36 -19.12 -38.71
N ASP A 237 -8.58 -19.04 -39.79
CA ASP A 237 -7.32 -18.29 -39.81
C ASP A 237 -7.51 -16.76 -39.60
N GLU A 238 -8.63 -16.18 -40.04
CA GLU A 238 -8.93 -14.74 -39.86
C GLU A 238 -9.31 -14.45 -38.40
N GLU A 239 -10.22 -15.24 -37.82
CA GLU A 239 -10.61 -15.17 -36.39
C GLU A 239 -9.40 -15.37 -35.46
N MET A 240 -8.53 -16.33 -35.79
CA MET A 240 -7.29 -16.59 -35.05
C MET A 240 -6.35 -15.37 -35.06
N VAL A 241 -6.24 -14.66 -36.18
CA VAL A 241 -5.44 -13.42 -36.29
C VAL A 241 -6.08 -12.28 -35.50
N GLU A 242 -7.41 -12.13 -35.53
CA GLU A 242 -8.12 -11.11 -34.74
C GLU A 242 -7.94 -11.31 -33.23
N PHE A 243 -8.06 -12.56 -32.75
CA PHE A 243 -7.82 -12.91 -31.35
C PHE A 243 -6.38 -12.63 -30.92
N GLN A 244 -5.39 -13.01 -31.72
CA GLN A 244 -3.98 -12.73 -31.48
C GLN A 244 -3.71 -11.22 -31.42
N GLN A 245 -4.29 -10.43 -32.33
CA GLN A 245 -4.07 -9.00 -32.37
C GLN A 245 -4.63 -8.32 -31.11
N ARG A 246 -5.91 -8.59 -30.78
CA ARG A 246 -6.58 -8.07 -29.56
C ARG A 246 -5.81 -8.40 -28.27
N THR A 247 -5.18 -9.58 -28.24
CA THR A 247 -4.36 -10.04 -27.12
C THR A 247 -3.03 -9.29 -27.02
N ARG A 248 -2.37 -9.07 -28.15
CA ARG A 248 -1.14 -8.24 -28.21
C ARG A 248 -1.43 -6.80 -27.83
N ASP A 249 -2.51 -6.21 -28.36
CA ASP A 249 -2.93 -4.83 -28.03
C ASP A 249 -3.16 -4.68 -26.52
N SER A 250 -3.87 -5.63 -25.90
CA SER A 250 -4.08 -5.69 -24.44
C SER A 250 -2.75 -5.78 -23.67
N PHE A 251 -1.83 -6.64 -24.11
CA PHE A 251 -0.52 -6.82 -23.45
C PHE A 251 0.45 -5.66 -23.66
N ASP A 252 0.41 -4.99 -24.81
CA ASP A 252 1.20 -3.80 -25.11
C ASP A 252 0.78 -2.65 -24.16
N LEU A 253 -0.54 -2.46 -23.97
CA LEU A 253 -1.06 -1.52 -22.97
C LEU A 253 -0.65 -1.91 -21.54
N ILE A 254 -0.80 -3.19 -21.17
CA ILE A 254 -0.38 -3.67 -19.84
C ILE A 254 1.12 -3.43 -19.61
N THR A 255 1.96 -3.69 -20.62
CA THR A 255 3.41 -3.47 -20.58
C THR A 255 3.76 -1.99 -20.43
N GLU A 256 3.08 -1.11 -21.17
CA GLU A 256 3.24 0.34 -21.04
C GLU A 256 2.90 0.81 -19.62
N ARG A 257 1.74 0.40 -19.07
CA ARG A 257 1.31 0.79 -17.72
C ARG A 257 2.25 0.21 -16.65
N ALA A 258 2.65 -1.06 -16.75
CA ALA A 258 3.63 -1.67 -15.84
C ALA A 258 4.98 -0.93 -15.83
N SER A 259 5.45 -0.45 -16.99
CA SER A 259 6.72 0.30 -17.09
C SER A 259 6.72 1.60 -16.29
N SER A 260 5.55 2.20 -16.02
CA SER A 260 5.42 3.41 -15.20
C SER A 260 5.77 3.18 -13.72
N TYR A 261 5.73 1.93 -13.26
CA TYR A 261 6.17 1.49 -11.93
C TYR A 261 7.66 1.09 -11.89
N GLY A 262 8.35 1.14 -13.03
CA GLY A 262 9.76 0.76 -13.16
C GLY A 262 10.00 -0.74 -13.39
N GLU A 263 8.93 -1.54 -13.49
CA GLU A 263 9.02 -2.96 -13.82
C GLU A 263 9.26 -3.17 -15.32
N THR A 264 9.92 -4.29 -15.66
CA THR A 264 10.13 -4.71 -17.04
C THR A 264 9.30 -5.96 -17.30
N LEU A 265 8.40 -5.88 -18.28
CA LEU A 265 7.57 -6.98 -18.72
C LEU A 265 7.94 -7.37 -20.16
N THR A 266 8.06 -8.67 -20.41
CA THR A 266 8.26 -9.25 -21.75
C THR A 266 7.29 -10.40 -21.91
N ILE A 267 6.50 -10.39 -22.99
CA ILE A 267 5.51 -11.43 -23.28
C ILE A 267 5.98 -12.27 -24.47
N GLU A 268 6.13 -13.58 -24.27
CA GLU A 268 6.29 -14.54 -25.36
C GLU A 268 4.97 -15.27 -25.61
N TYR A 269 4.62 -15.44 -26.89
CA TYR A 269 3.37 -16.09 -27.30
C TYR A 269 3.65 -17.50 -27.82
N LYS A 270 2.82 -18.47 -27.41
CA LYS A 270 2.82 -19.85 -27.93
C LYS A 270 1.39 -20.33 -28.17
N GLN A 271 1.23 -21.22 -29.14
CA GLN A 271 -0.08 -21.60 -29.67
C GLN A 271 -0.31 -23.09 -29.54
N LEU A 272 -1.48 -23.45 -29.00
CA LEU A 272 -1.99 -24.82 -28.91
C LEU A 272 -3.39 -24.89 -29.53
N PHE A 273 -3.74 -26.09 -30.00
CA PHE A 273 -5.04 -26.36 -30.62
C PHE A 273 -5.69 -27.55 -29.94
N TYR A 274 -6.86 -27.33 -29.33
CA TYR A 274 -7.62 -28.39 -28.67
C TYR A 274 -8.93 -28.67 -29.41
N LYS A 275 -9.19 -29.95 -29.70
CA LYS A 275 -10.41 -30.38 -30.40
C LYS A 275 -11.25 -31.31 -29.54
N TYR A 276 -12.41 -30.83 -29.12
CA TYR A 276 -13.38 -31.60 -28.36
C TYR A 276 -14.41 -32.29 -29.27
N ASN A 277 -14.62 -33.60 -29.09
CA ASN A 277 -15.60 -34.37 -29.88
C ASN A 277 -17.03 -34.31 -29.30
N GLY A 278 -17.37 -33.23 -28.58
CA GLY A 278 -18.68 -32.99 -27.99
C GLY A 278 -19.15 -31.54 -28.18
N ASN A 279 -20.15 -31.11 -27.41
CA ASN A 279 -20.55 -29.71 -27.32
C ASN A 279 -20.04 -29.12 -26.01
N LEU A 280 -19.13 -28.18 -26.11
CA LEU A 280 -18.52 -27.43 -25.01
C LEU A 280 -19.48 -26.32 -24.56
N SER A 281 -19.82 -26.31 -23.26
CA SER A 281 -20.58 -25.25 -22.60
C SER A 281 -19.66 -24.57 -21.60
N LEU A 282 -19.48 -23.26 -21.73
CA LEU A 282 -18.61 -22.47 -20.87
C LEU A 282 -19.35 -21.21 -20.42
N SER A 283 -19.22 -20.89 -19.15
CA SER A 283 -19.76 -19.67 -18.54
C SER A 283 -19.10 -19.47 -17.17
N ALA A 284 -19.06 -18.25 -16.67
CA ALA A 284 -18.58 -17.95 -15.33
C ALA A 284 -19.36 -18.67 -14.20
N ASN A 285 -20.57 -19.19 -14.48
CA ASN A 285 -21.34 -20.00 -13.53
C ASN A 285 -20.92 -21.48 -13.49
N GLU A 286 -20.18 -21.95 -14.50
CA GLU A 286 -19.66 -23.32 -14.61
C GLU A 286 -18.16 -23.27 -15.01
N PRO A 287 -17.30 -22.58 -14.23
CA PRO A 287 -15.99 -22.15 -14.70
C PRO A 287 -15.02 -23.32 -14.95
N TYR A 288 -15.20 -24.43 -14.24
CA TYR A 288 -14.37 -25.64 -14.30
C TYR A 288 -14.76 -26.63 -15.41
N ASN A 289 -15.74 -26.30 -16.26
CA ASN A 289 -16.24 -27.22 -17.30
C ASN A 289 -15.15 -27.68 -18.28
N PHE A 290 -14.22 -26.80 -18.66
CA PHE A 290 -13.10 -27.19 -19.53
C PHE A 290 -12.08 -28.07 -18.81
N ASP A 291 -11.78 -27.74 -17.55
CA ASP A 291 -10.85 -28.50 -16.70
C ASP A 291 -11.34 -29.95 -16.53
N PHE A 292 -12.64 -30.16 -16.25
CA PHE A 292 -13.23 -31.50 -16.19
C PHE A 292 -13.20 -32.24 -17.54
N ILE A 293 -13.25 -31.52 -18.67
CA ILE A 293 -13.08 -32.13 -20.00
C ILE A 293 -11.63 -32.57 -20.18
N ILE A 294 -10.64 -31.74 -19.85
CA ILE A 294 -9.21 -32.10 -19.92
C ILE A 294 -8.90 -33.27 -18.98
N ALA A 295 -9.49 -33.29 -17.78
CA ALA A 295 -9.37 -34.39 -16.81
C ALA A 295 -9.94 -35.74 -17.27
N SER A 296 -10.76 -35.75 -18.33
CA SER A 296 -11.22 -36.99 -18.98
C SER A 296 -10.26 -37.51 -20.06
N THR A 297 -9.17 -36.79 -20.34
CA THR A 297 -8.16 -37.13 -21.37
C THR A 297 -6.86 -37.64 -20.77
N THR A 298 -5.87 -37.95 -21.61
CA THR A 298 -4.51 -38.34 -21.18
C THR A 298 -3.72 -37.23 -20.49
N TYR A 299 -4.18 -35.98 -20.57
CA TYR A 299 -3.51 -34.82 -19.99
C TYR A 299 -3.85 -34.61 -18.51
N ASP A 300 -4.93 -35.20 -17.98
CA ASP A 300 -5.43 -35.10 -16.60
C ASP A 300 -5.81 -33.69 -16.08
N TYR A 301 -5.15 -32.61 -16.53
CA TYR A 301 -5.46 -31.21 -16.18
C TYR A 301 -4.76 -30.23 -17.15
N LEU A 302 -5.15 -28.95 -17.12
CA LEU A 302 -4.70 -27.95 -18.10
C LEU A 302 -3.18 -27.72 -18.06
N ASP A 303 -2.60 -27.61 -16.87
CA ASP A 303 -1.16 -27.39 -16.67
C ASP A 303 -0.32 -28.45 -17.39
N LYS A 304 -0.64 -29.74 -17.21
CA LYS A 304 0.04 -30.83 -17.91
C LYS A 304 -0.20 -30.81 -19.42
N TYR A 305 -1.38 -30.41 -19.91
CA TYR A 305 -1.59 -30.21 -21.36
C TYR A 305 -0.64 -29.16 -21.94
N ILE A 306 -0.37 -28.07 -21.22
CA ILE A 306 0.58 -27.04 -21.63
C ILE A 306 2.00 -27.62 -21.61
N ASN A 307 2.44 -28.19 -20.49
CA ASN A 307 3.81 -28.67 -20.31
C ASN A 307 4.18 -29.89 -21.19
N ASP A 308 3.23 -30.74 -21.57
CA ASP A 308 3.44 -31.83 -22.53
C ASP A 308 3.72 -31.31 -23.97
N ASN A 309 3.40 -30.04 -24.27
CA ASN A 309 3.50 -29.46 -25.62
C ASN A 309 4.43 -28.23 -25.73
N ILE A 310 4.62 -27.47 -24.65
CA ILE A 310 5.43 -26.25 -24.57
C ILE A 310 6.35 -26.36 -23.36
N ASN A 311 7.64 -26.05 -23.53
CA ASN A 311 8.54 -25.91 -22.40
C ASN A 311 8.27 -24.58 -21.67
N THR A 312 7.78 -24.65 -20.43
CA THR A 312 7.57 -23.50 -19.54
C THR A 312 8.79 -23.20 -18.66
N GLU A 313 9.84 -24.05 -18.66
CA GLU A 313 11.06 -23.80 -17.90
C GLU A 313 11.77 -22.52 -18.38
N GLY A 314 11.95 -21.55 -17.49
CA GLY A 314 12.68 -20.31 -17.76
C GLY A 314 11.83 -19.06 -18.00
N TYR A 315 10.50 -19.16 -17.86
CA TYR A 315 9.62 -18.01 -17.68
C TYR A 315 9.42 -17.73 -16.19
N ASP A 316 9.18 -16.47 -15.84
CA ASP A 316 8.85 -16.04 -14.47
C ASP A 316 7.39 -16.36 -14.11
N GLY A 317 6.54 -16.54 -15.14
CA GLY A 317 5.16 -17.03 -15.04
C GLY A 317 4.58 -17.34 -16.41
N TYR A 318 3.37 -17.92 -16.44
CA TYR A 318 2.60 -18.08 -17.67
C TYR A 318 1.10 -18.02 -17.41
N ILE A 319 0.33 -17.83 -18.48
CA ILE A 319 -1.13 -17.86 -18.44
C ILE A 319 -1.69 -18.62 -19.65
N ALA A 320 -2.88 -19.19 -19.50
CA ALA A 320 -3.62 -19.78 -20.61
C ALA A 320 -4.74 -18.85 -21.11
N LEU A 321 -4.76 -18.58 -22.41
CA LEU A 321 -5.79 -17.78 -23.07
C LEU A 321 -6.62 -18.71 -23.97
N LEU A 322 -7.82 -19.05 -23.52
CA LEU A 322 -8.66 -20.10 -24.10
C LEU A 322 -9.68 -19.45 -25.05
N TYR A 323 -9.40 -19.48 -26.35
CA TYR A 323 -10.27 -18.91 -27.37
C TYR A 323 -11.31 -19.92 -27.84
N ILE A 324 -12.58 -19.51 -27.88
CA ILE A 324 -13.68 -20.27 -28.44
C ILE A 324 -14.47 -19.38 -29.41
N ASP A 325 -14.67 -19.84 -30.65
CA ASP A 325 -15.62 -19.23 -31.61
C ASP A 325 -17.08 -19.47 -31.17
N LYS A 326 -17.50 -18.74 -30.13
CA LYS A 326 -18.89 -18.64 -29.65
C LYS A 326 -19.11 -17.22 -29.12
N GLU A 327 -20.37 -16.84 -29.04
CA GLU A 327 -20.82 -15.69 -28.25
C GLU A 327 -20.82 -16.06 -26.76
N GLY A 328 -20.37 -15.16 -25.89
CA GLY A 328 -20.34 -15.37 -24.45
C GLY A 328 -19.93 -14.13 -23.66
N VAL A 329 -19.71 -14.30 -22.36
CA VAL A 329 -19.08 -13.30 -21.50
C VAL A 329 -17.74 -13.88 -21.09
N SER A 330 -16.65 -13.20 -21.39
CA SER A 330 -15.29 -13.61 -21.01
C SER A 330 -15.09 -13.53 -19.51
N TYR A 331 -14.30 -14.46 -18.96
CA TYR A 331 -14.00 -14.51 -17.53
C TYR A 331 -12.62 -15.12 -17.29
N SER A 332 -11.94 -14.62 -16.26
CA SER A 332 -10.71 -15.16 -15.69
C SER A 332 -11.01 -16.27 -14.68
N GLN A 333 -10.02 -17.13 -14.46
CA GLN A 333 -9.90 -18.06 -13.34
C GLN A 333 -8.45 -17.97 -12.85
N PRO A 334 -8.14 -17.02 -11.95
CA PRO A 334 -6.90 -17.07 -11.17
C PRO A 334 -6.92 -18.29 -10.25
N TYR A 335 -5.73 -18.75 -9.84
CA TYR A 335 -5.59 -19.76 -8.81
C TYR A 335 -5.62 -19.08 -7.43
N SER A 336 -6.20 -19.73 -6.44
CA SER A 336 -6.17 -19.29 -5.04
C SER A 336 -5.59 -20.39 -4.14
N GLU A 337 -4.88 -20.02 -3.06
CA GLU A 337 -4.39 -21.02 -2.11
C GLU A 337 -5.55 -21.83 -1.52
N GLY A 338 -5.43 -23.16 -1.50
CA GLY A 338 -6.47 -24.08 -1.07
C GLY A 338 -7.33 -24.66 -2.19
N GLU A 339 -7.22 -24.14 -3.43
CA GLU A 339 -7.77 -24.84 -4.59
C GLU A 339 -6.98 -26.11 -4.94
N ALA A 340 -7.60 -27.03 -5.66
CA ALA A 340 -6.96 -28.29 -6.03
C ALA A 340 -5.93 -28.10 -7.15
N ASP A 341 -4.77 -28.77 -7.06
CA ASP A 341 -3.63 -28.71 -8.01
C ASP A 341 -4.03 -28.80 -9.50
N ILE A 342 -5.15 -29.46 -9.83
CA ILE A 342 -5.68 -29.56 -11.20
C ILE A 342 -6.09 -28.20 -11.81
N PHE A 343 -6.24 -27.16 -10.99
CA PHE A 343 -6.59 -25.80 -11.38
C PHE A 343 -5.41 -24.82 -11.32
N TYR A 344 -4.19 -25.31 -11.05
CA TYR A 344 -2.99 -24.50 -10.80
C TYR A 344 -2.59 -23.55 -11.94
N ALA A 345 -2.92 -23.87 -13.19
CA ALA A 345 -2.71 -22.99 -14.34
C ALA A 345 -3.86 -21.98 -14.50
N GLU A 346 -3.55 -20.70 -14.31
CA GLU A 346 -4.47 -19.58 -14.49
C GLU A 346 -4.89 -19.44 -15.95
N ARG A 347 -6.18 -19.17 -16.13
CA ARG A 347 -6.83 -19.27 -17.44
C ARG A 347 -7.91 -18.23 -17.64
N CYS A 348 -7.88 -17.54 -18.79
CA CYS A 348 -8.93 -16.65 -19.23
C CYS A 348 -9.69 -17.28 -20.41
N TYR A 349 -11.02 -17.29 -20.33
CA TYR A 349 -11.91 -17.76 -21.39
C TYR A 349 -12.36 -16.60 -22.27
N ILE A 350 -12.13 -16.71 -23.58
CA ILE A 350 -12.28 -15.63 -24.55
C ILE A 350 -13.25 -16.07 -25.66
N PHE A 351 -14.29 -15.25 -25.84
CA PHE A 351 -15.37 -15.43 -26.81
C PHE A 351 -15.23 -14.43 -27.97
N ASN A 352 -15.85 -14.66 -29.13
CA ASN A 352 -15.61 -13.78 -30.30
C ASN A 352 -15.92 -12.30 -29.99
N ASN A 353 -16.99 -12.07 -29.23
CA ASN A 353 -17.51 -10.76 -28.85
C ASN A 353 -16.80 -10.11 -27.66
N THR A 354 -15.72 -10.71 -27.12
CA THR A 354 -14.95 -10.17 -25.99
C THR A 354 -14.24 -8.89 -26.40
N THR A 355 -14.55 -7.76 -25.77
CA THR A 355 -13.86 -6.49 -26.03
C THR A 355 -12.41 -6.51 -25.52
N GLU A 356 -11.58 -5.61 -26.05
CA GLU A 356 -10.19 -5.43 -25.58
C GLU A 356 -10.11 -5.01 -24.10
N LEU A 357 -11.08 -4.21 -23.64
CA LEU A 357 -11.22 -3.83 -22.23
C LEU A 357 -11.53 -5.02 -21.33
N GLU A 358 -12.48 -5.87 -21.73
CA GLU A 358 -12.80 -7.10 -21.00
C GLU A 358 -11.62 -8.08 -21.01
N LEU A 359 -10.91 -8.21 -22.14
CA LEU A 359 -9.71 -9.04 -22.23
C LEU A 359 -8.61 -8.53 -21.30
N THR A 360 -8.32 -7.23 -21.32
CA THR A 360 -7.34 -6.58 -20.45
C THR A 360 -7.67 -6.83 -18.98
N LYS A 361 -8.92 -6.54 -18.54
CA LYS A 361 -9.37 -6.79 -17.16
C LYS A 361 -9.23 -8.27 -16.76
N ASN A 362 -9.62 -9.18 -17.65
CA ASN A 362 -9.50 -10.62 -17.36
C ASN A 362 -8.03 -11.08 -17.28
N ILE A 363 -7.12 -10.56 -18.12
CA ILE A 363 -5.69 -10.85 -18.01
C ILE A 363 -5.16 -10.34 -16.66
N LEU A 364 -5.45 -9.08 -16.29
CA LEU A 364 -5.03 -8.51 -15.01
C LEU A 364 -5.55 -9.33 -13.81
N ALA A 365 -6.79 -9.82 -13.89
CA ALA A 365 -7.38 -10.66 -12.86
C ALA A 365 -6.74 -12.06 -12.73
N LEU A 366 -5.96 -12.54 -13.72
CA LEU A 366 -5.14 -13.75 -13.54
C LEU A 366 -3.94 -13.49 -12.61
N PHE A 367 -3.48 -12.24 -12.54
CA PHE A 367 -2.40 -11.78 -11.64
C PHE A 367 -2.96 -11.17 -10.34
N GLY A 368 -4.17 -11.56 -9.94
CA GLY A 368 -4.79 -11.17 -8.67
C GLY A 368 -5.43 -9.78 -8.60
N ALA A 369 -5.56 -9.05 -9.72
CA ALA A 369 -6.31 -7.78 -9.72
C ALA A 369 -7.82 -8.02 -9.59
N GLU A 370 -8.45 -7.39 -8.60
CA GLU A 370 -9.87 -7.62 -8.27
C GLU A 370 -10.71 -6.34 -8.40
N SER A 371 -11.85 -6.42 -9.09
CA SER A 371 -12.88 -5.37 -9.04
C SER A 371 -13.71 -5.51 -7.75
N PRO A 372 -13.86 -4.47 -6.92
CA PRO A 372 -14.78 -4.51 -5.79
C PRO A 372 -16.22 -4.84 -6.23
N THR A 373 -16.86 -5.79 -5.55
CA THR A 373 -18.25 -6.21 -5.84
C THR A 373 -19.29 -5.44 -5.03
N ASP A 374 -18.84 -4.69 -4.02
CA ASP A 374 -19.68 -3.90 -3.12
C ASP A 374 -19.80 -2.45 -3.64
N GLU A 375 -20.99 -1.86 -3.53
CA GLU A 375 -21.27 -0.53 -4.08
C GLU A 375 -20.48 0.56 -3.35
N TYR A 376 -20.33 0.45 -2.02
CA TYR A 376 -19.56 1.40 -1.21
C TYR A 376 -18.07 1.31 -1.53
N LEU A 377 -17.48 0.11 -1.60
CA LEU A 377 -16.09 -0.08 -2.02
C LEU A 377 -15.86 0.37 -3.47
N THR A 378 -16.82 0.14 -4.38
CA THR A 378 -16.74 0.64 -5.76
C THR A 378 -16.71 2.17 -5.80
N GLY A 379 -17.59 2.84 -5.05
CA GLY A 379 -17.61 4.30 -4.91
C GLY A 379 -16.31 4.84 -4.31
N LEU A 380 -15.79 4.18 -3.28
CA LEU A 380 -14.53 4.55 -2.62
C LEU A 380 -13.31 4.38 -3.55
N MET A 381 -13.23 3.30 -4.30
CA MET A 381 -12.13 3.11 -5.27
C MET A 381 -12.17 4.17 -6.36
N ARG A 382 -13.36 4.52 -6.87
CA ARG A 382 -13.50 5.62 -7.83
C ARG A 382 -13.07 6.95 -7.24
N SER A 383 -13.42 7.25 -5.98
CA SER A 383 -12.99 8.51 -5.36
C SER A 383 -11.47 8.59 -5.16
N TYR A 384 -10.76 7.46 -5.07
CA TYR A 384 -9.30 7.41 -5.03
C TYR A 384 -8.67 7.53 -6.43
N TYR A 385 -9.25 6.85 -7.42
CA TYR A 385 -8.84 6.79 -8.82
C TYR A 385 -10.06 6.74 -9.75
N ASP A 386 -10.49 7.90 -10.25
CA ASP A 386 -11.67 8.04 -11.14
C ASP A 386 -11.64 7.07 -12.34
N ASN A 387 -10.43 6.79 -12.82
CA ASN A 387 -10.09 6.04 -14.02
C ASN A 387 -9.35 4.70 -13.74
N GLU A 388 -9.50 4.13 -12.55
CA GLU A 388 -9.00 2.78 -12.20
C GLU A 388 -9.39 1.74 -13.27
N ILE A 389 -8.41 1.03 -13.86
CA ILE A 389 -8.63 0.06 -14.94
C ILE A 389 -9.68 -0.98 -14.58
N MET A 390 -9.69 -1.49 -13.34
CA MET A 390 -10.64 -2.51 -12.90
C MET A 390 -12.09 -2.02 -12.82
N LEU A 391 -12.31 -0.69 -12.85
CA LEU A 391 -13.62 -0.02 -12.81
C LEU A 391 -13.90 0.87 -14.04
N SER A 392 -12.95 1.06 -14.95
CA SER A 392 -13.09 1.92 -16.13
C SER A 392 -13.99 1.28 -17.21
N ASP A 393 -14.69 2.11 -17.96
CA ASP A 393 -15.47 1.74 -19.15
C ASP A 393 -14.69 1.96 -20.48
N SER A 394 -13.43 2.43 -20.40
CA SER A 394 -12.54 2.68 -21.54
C SER A 394 -11.08 2.37 -21.21
N LEU A 395 -10.29 1.94 -22.20
CA LEU A 395 -8.84 1.72 -22.06
C LEU A 395 -8.00 3.00 -22.22
N GLU A 396 -8.51 4.00 -22.95
CA GLU A 396 -7.75 5.20 -23.36
C GLU A 396 -7.18 5.97 -22.15
N ASP A 397 -8.05 6.28 -21.19
CA ASP A 397 -7.71 7.01 -19.97
C ASP A 397 -7.43 6.10 -18.76
N ALA A 398 -7.55 4.77 -18.89
CA ALA A 398 -7.44 3.86 -17.74
C ALA A 398 -6.03 3.82 -17.14
N VAL A 399 -5.94 3.81 -15.81
CA VAL A 399 -4.70 3.69 -15.05
C VAL A 399 -4.72 2.46 -14.16
N PHE A 400 -3.55 1.97 -13.78
CA PHE A 400 -3.44 1.11 -12.60
C PHE A 400 -3.43 2.06 -11.39
N GLY A 401 -4.40 1.96 -10.50
CA GLY A 401 -4.34 2.60 -9.19
C GLY A 401 -3.37 1.84 -8.27
N GLU A 402 -3.07 2.40 -7.09
CA GLU A 402 -2.13 1.77 -6.17
C GLU A 402 -2.56 0.37 -5.72
N LEU A 403 -3.86 0.13 -5.48
CA LEU A 403 -4.33 -1.23 -5.15
C LEU A 403 -4.09 -2.21 -6.30
N THR A 404 -4.50 -1.86 -7.52
CA THR A 404 -4.32 -2.73 -8.69
C THR A 404 -2.83 -2.97 -8.95
N ALA A 405 -1.99 -1.94 -8.87
CA ALA A 405 -0.54 -2.10 -9.00
C ALA A 405 0.06 -3.00 -7.91
N TYR A 406 -0.44 -2.93 -6.68
CA TYR A 406 -0.01 -3.81 -5.58
C TYR A 406 -0.46 -5.26 -5.80
N GLN A 407 -1.72 -5.49 -6.17
CA GLN A 407 -2.27 -6.81 -6.45
C GLN A 407 -1.53 -7.52 -7.59
N LEU A 408 -1.22 -6.80 -8.67
CA LEU A 408 -0.38 -7.29 -9.78
C LEU A 408 1.10 -7.51 -9.41
N GLY A 409 1.47 -7.16 -8.17
CA GLY A 409 2.81 -7.20 -7.61
C GLY A 409 3.77 -6.13 -8.17
N LEU A 410 3.30 -5.16 -8.96
CA LEU A 410 4.15 -4.11 -9.55
C LEU A 410 4.80 -3.21 -8.48
N ILE A 411 4.19 -3.12 -7.30
CA ILE A 411 4.73 -2.49 -6.10
C ILE A 411 4.58 -3.42 -4.89
N ASN A 412 5.56 -3.40 -3.99
CA ASN A 412 5.55 -4.22 -2.78
C ASN A 412 4.94 -3.50 -1.56
N LYS A 413 4.38 -2.31 -1.77
CA LYS A 413 3.84 -1.45 -0.74
C LYS A 413 2.45 -0.96 -1.14
N LEU A 414 1.57 -0.93 -0.17
CA LEU A 414 0.21 -0.48 -0.28
C LEU A 414 -0.07 0.49 0.86
N ASP A 415 -0.45 1.72 0.54
CA ASP A 415 -0.92 2.70 1.52
C ASP A 415 -2.10 2.12 2.33
N LYS A 416 -2.10 2.36 3.65
CA LYS A 416 -3.09 1.81 4.58
C LYS A 416 -4.52 2.21 4.23
N GLN A 417 -4.72 3.31 3.48
CA GLN A 417 -6.05 3.70 2.99
C GLN A 417 -6.73 2.64 2.09
N PHE A 418 -5.96 1.72 1.52
CA PHE A 418 -6.47 0.60 0.71
C PHE A 418 -6.71 -0.68 1.52
N PHE A 419 -6.37 -0.73 2.81
CA PHE A 419 -6.56 -1.93 3.63
C PHE A 419 -8.05 -2.27 3.80
N VAL A 420 -8.95 -1.29 3.65
CA VAL A 420 -10.42 -1.50 3.62
C VAL A 420 -10.91 -2.38 2.47
N PHE A 421 -10.12 -2.54 1.40
CA PHE A 421 -10.43 -3.46 0.30
C PHE A 421 -10.02 -4.91 0.61
N TYR A 422 -9.13 -5.11 1.58
CA TYR A 422 -8.77 -6.44 2.03
C TYR A 422 -9.89 -7.03 2.88
N LYS A 423 -10.34 -8.24 2.51
CA LYS A 423 -11.23 -9.04 3.33
C LYS A 423 -10.38 -10.07 4.05
N GLU A 424 -10.27 -9.95 5.37
CA GLU A 424 -9.88 -11.09 6.18
C GLU A 424 -10.94 -12.18 5.93
N THR A 425 -10.53 -13.27 5.28
CA THR A 425 -11.27 -14.53 5.36
C THR A 425 -11.24 -14.95 6.82
N GLU A 426 -12.38 -14.88 7.50
CA GLU A 426 -12.53 -15.46 8.83
C GLU A 426 -12.01 -16.89 8.75
N GLU A 427 -10.93 -17.21 9.49
CA GLU A 427 -10.51 -18.59 9.67
C GLU A 427 -11.72 -19.33 10.24
N GLU A 428 -12.30 -20.26 9.48
CA GLU A 428 -13.37 -21.10 10.02
C GLU A 428 -12.82 -21.76 11.29
N GLU A 429 -13.39 -21.41 12.45
CA GLU A 429 -13.17 -22.17 13.67
C GLU A 429 -13.63 -23.60 13.39
N ILE A 430 -12.70 -24.45 12.95
CA ILE A 430 -12.89 -25.90 12.88
C ILE A 430 -13.04 -26.36 14.33
N SER A 431 -14.26 -26.27 14.84
CA SER A 431 -14.64 -26.66 16.17
C SER A 431 -14.25 -28.13 16.33
N GLU A 432 -13.21 -28.41 17.12
CA GLU A 432 -12.78 -29.78 17.37
C GLU A 432 -13.98 -30.62 17.83
N GLU A 433 -14.33 -31.67 17.10
CA GLU A 433 -15.31 -32.65 17.57
C GLU A 433 -14.87 -33.15 18.95
N PRO A 434 -15.68 -32.97 20.02
CA PRO A 434 -15.34 -33.53 21.31
C PRO A 434 -15.41 -35.05 21.23
N LYS A 435 -14.23 -35.68 21.20
CA LYS A 435 -14.04 -37.13 21.11
C LYS A 435 -14.96 -37.87 22.08
N ASN A 436 -15.94 -38.52 21.46
CA ASN A 436 -16.70 -39.69 21.92
C ASN A 436 -16.16 -40.34 23.19
N ASN A 437 -16.81 -40.11 24.34
CA ASN A 437 -16.51 -40.79 25.59
C ASN A 437 -17.74 -41.59 26.04
N SER A 438 -17.74 -42.88 25.68
CA SER A 438 -18.83 -43.81 25.97
C SER A 438 -18.94 -44.17 27.46
N ASN A 439 -20.16 -44.55 27.88
CA ASN A 439 -20.50 -45.25 29.14
C ASN A 439 -20.45 -44.38 30.43
N ASN A 440 -21.48 -44.27 31.27
CA ASN A 440 -22.57 -45.20 31.53
C ASN A 440 -23.62 -44.64 32.53
N ASN A 441 -24.88 -45.05 32.33
CA ASN A 441 -25.90 -45.36 33.34
C ASN A 441 -26.69 -44.29 34.14
N ALA A 442 -28.00 -44.56 34.15
CA ALA A 442 -28.98 -44.38 35.22
C ALA A 442 -29.42 -42.94 35.58
N LEU A 443 -30.68 -42.61 35.82
CA LEU A 443 -32.03 -43.21 35.70
C LEU A 443 -32.91 -42.28 36.57
N ILE A 444 -34.13 -41.92 36.13
CA ILE A 444 -35.23 -41.42 36.99
C ILE A 444 -34.96 -39.99 37.55
N LYS A 445 -35.82 -38.99 37.32
CA LYS A 445 -37.29 -39.01 37.35
C LYS A 445 -37.93 -37.94 36.49
#